data_AF-A0A8T9Q0W9-F1
#
_entry.id   AF-A0A8T9Q0W9-F1
#
_cell.length_a   1.000
_cell.length_b   1.000
_cell.length_c   1.000
_cell.angle_alpha   90.00
_cell.angle_beta   90.00
_cell.angle_gamma   90.00
#
_symmetry.space_group_name_H-M   'P 1'
#
loop_
_entity.id
_entity.type
_entity.pdbx_description
1 polymer ?
#
loop_
_entity_poly.entity_id
_entity_poly.type
_entity_poly.pdbx_seq_one_letter_code
_entity_poly.pdbx_strand_id
1 'polypeptide(L)'
;MAKYESRFDNFFLNLRLNRAQFGDMAGFTLQALRQSTEAARYEELIKDLDAALTAYSAAHTGQLSGEAQGATVTVAQALLDFRAYVKRVERRHVTPTYDEFSADIAAIFPKGRAALTNSIQARVLDAFGAFLIALASRPAAFPAAVRAEGQEVYRNLKTALELADAAHATSSTHRTDLHDGREATCRQLFRAYATLLLTHYEYPTRVAGYFDLSRALISKSGKKAPAALQPQA
;
A
#
# COMPACT_ATOMS: atom_id res chain seq x y z
N MET A 1 -26.08 -5.93 22.03
CA MET A 1 -25.05 -6.91 22.41
C MET A 1 -24.68 -6.68 23.87
N ALA A 2 -24.71 -7.72 24.69
CA ALA A 2 -24.33 -7.61 26.08
C ALA A 2 -22.85 -7.21 26.17
N LYS A 3 -22.49 -6.33 27.11
CA LYS A 3 -21.18 -5.66 27.26
C LYS A 3 -19.95 -6.61 27.26
N TYR A 4 -20.17 -7.92 27.40
CA TYR A 4 -19.14 -8.95 27.50
C TYR A 4 -19.09 -9.93 26.31
N GLU A 5 -20.13 -9.99 25.47
CA GLU A 5 -20.19 -10.96 24.36
C GLU A 5 -19.07 -10.72 23.33
N SER A 6 -18.78 -9.46 23.02
CA SER A 6 -17.77 -9.09 22.03
C SER A 6 -16.33 -9.47 22.42
N ARG A 7 -16.09 -9.90 23.66
CA ARG A 7 -14.78 -10.41 24.11
C ARG A 7 -14.49 -11.81 23.59
N PHE A 8 -15.52 -12.54 23.17
CA PHE A 8 -15.43 -13.89 22.64
C PHE A 8 -15.46 -13.93 21.10
N ASP A 9 -15.61 -12.77 20.46
CA ASP A 9 -15.57 -12.67 19.01
C ASP A 9 -14.18 -13.03 18.48
N ASN A 10 -14.15 -13.69 17.32
CA ASN A 10 -12.90 -13.95 16.62
C ASN A 10 -12.32 -12.63 16.09
N PHE A 11 -11.41 -12.03 16.85
CA PHE A 11 -10.78 -10.76 16.51
C PHE A 11 -9.91 -10.84 15.25
N PHE A 12 -9.45 -12.02 14.81
CA PHE A 12 -8.70 -12.19 13.57
C PHE A 12 -9.52 -11.79 12.33
N LEU A 13 -10.85 -11.97 12.38
CA LEU A 13 -11.75 -11.53 11.32
C LEU A 13 -11.76 -10.01 11.14
N ASN A 14 -11.44 -9.27 12.19
CA ASN A 14 -11.48 -7.80 12.21
C ASN A 14 -10.10 -7.15 11.99
N LEU A 15 -9.04 -7.94 11.77
CA LEU A 15 -7.69 -7.41 11.55
C LEU A 15 -7.60 -6.74 10.17
N ARG A 16 -7.17 -5.48 10.19
CA ARG A 16 -6.92 -4.67 8.99
C ARG A 16 -5.50 -4.89 8.47
N LEU A 17 -5.28 -6.08 7.92
CA LEU A 17 -4.04 -6.48 7.25
C LEU A 17 -4.30 -6.68 5.76
N ASN A 18 -3.38 -6.19 4.91
CA ASN A 18 -3.40 -6.55 3.49
C ASN A 18 -3.12 -8.06 3.32
N ARG A 19 -3.32 -8.59 2.10
CA ARG A 19 -3.23 -10.04 1.83
C ARG A 19 -1.86 -10.63 2.19
N ALA A 20 -0.78 -10.01 1.73
CA ALA A 20 0.58 -10.46 2.04
C ALA A 20 0.87 -10.41 3.54
N GLN A 21 0.55 -9.30 4.21
CA GLN A 21 0.73 -9.14 5.65
C GLN A 21 -0.08 -10.15 6.47
N PHE A 22 -1.30 -10.49 6.02
CA PHE A 22 -2.11 -11.51 6.67
C PHE A 22 -1.48 -12.90 6.51
N GLY A 23 -1.02 -13.24 5.31
CA GLY A 23 -0.27 -14.45 5.04
C GLY A 23 0.99 -14.56 5.89
N ASP A 24 1.79 -13.50 5.97
CA ASP A 24 3.01 -13.44 6.78
C ASP A 24 2.73 -13.64 8.27
N MET A 25 1.71 -12.97 8.82
CA MET A 25 1.31 -13.14 10.23
C MET A 25 0.87 -14.58 10.54
N ALA A 26 0.05 -15.16 9.66
CA ALA A 26 -0.41 -16.53 9.82
C ALA A 26 0.74 -17.54 9.67
N GLY A 27 1.63 -17.32 8.69
CA GLY A 27 2.85 -18.12 8.48
C GLY A 27 3.81 -18.03 9.66
N PHE A 28 3.98 -16.84 10.25
CA PHE A 28 4.72 -16.66 11.49
C PHE A 28 4.14 -17.50 12.63
N THR A 29 2.80 -17.49 12.78
CA THR A 29 2.12 -18.27 13.82
C THR A 29 2.35 -19.76 13.63
N LEU A 30 2.23 -20.25 12.39
CA LEU A 30 2.50 -21.64 12.03
C LEU A 30 3.96 -22.03 12.36
N GLN A 31 4.92 -21.16 12.03
CA GLN A 31 6.33 -21.39 12.33
C GLN A 31 6.61 -21.40 13.83
N ALA A 32 6.01 -20.48 14.59
CA ALA A 32 6.15 -20.42 16.04
C ALA A 32 5.58 -21.68 16.71
N LEU A 33 4.44 -22.20 16.23
CA LEU A 33 3.89 -23.47 16.71
C LEU A 33 4.82 -24.66 16.42
N ARG A 34 5.39 -24.72 15.21
CA ARG A 34 6.36 -25.77 14.81
C ARG A 34 7.66 -25.73 15.60
N GLN A 35 8.12 -24.54 15.98
CA GLN A 35 9.36 -24.33 16.73
C GLN A 35 9.19 -24.39 18.24
N SER A 36 7.95 -24.48 18.72
CA SER A 36 7.67 -24.61 20.15
C SER A 36 8.26 -25.91 20.70
N THR A 37 8.75 -25.88 21.94
CA THR A 37 9.15 -27.09 22.68
C THR A 37 7.97 -28.06 22.88
N GLU A 38 6.73 -27.57 22.73
CA GLU A 38 5.50 -28.36 22.82
C GLU A 38 4.90 -28.66 21.43
N ALA A 39 5.66 -28.57 20.32
CA ALA A 39 5.14 -28.73 18.97
C ALA A 39 4.30 -30.01 18.76
N ALA A 40 4.70 -31.14 19.39
CA ALA A 40 3.94 -32.39 19.35
C ALA A 40 2.50 -32.26 19.88
N ARG A 41 2.27 -31.38 20.87
CA ARG A 41 0.95 -31.08 21.42
C ARG A 41 0.07 -30.29 20.45
N TYR A 42 0.70 -29.59 19.50
CA TYR A 42 0.02 -28.74 18.53
C TYR A 42 -0.06 -29.37 17.13
N GLU A 43 0.24 -30.67 16.98
CA GLU A 43 0.35 -31.31 15.66
C GLU A 43 -0.92 -31.14 14.80
N GLU A 44 -2.09 -31.38 15.38
CA GLU A 44 -3.38 -31.19 14.68
C GLU A 44 -3.60 -29.72 14.31
N LEU A 45 -3.26 -28.79 15.21
CA LEU A 45 -3.39 -27.36 14.99
C LEU A 45 -2.44 -26.86 13.89
N ILE A 46 -1.20 -27.35 13.89
CA ILE A 46 -0.19 -27.07 12.87
C ILE A 46 -0.71 -27.57 11.51
N LYS A 47 -1.21 -28.80 11.45
CA LYS A 47 -1.76 -29.40 10.23
C LYS A 47 -2.93 -28.59 9.68
N ASP A 48 -3.91 -28.25 10.52
CA ASP A 48 -5.11 -27.53 10.10
C ASP A 48 -4.79 -26.09 9.66
N LEU A 49 -3.89 -25.41 10.36
CA LEU A 49 -3.44 -24.06 10.01
C LEU A 49 -2.62 -24.07 8.71
N ASP A 50 -1.74 -25.05 8.51
CA ASP A 50 -0.94 -25.23 7.29
C ASP A 50 -1.83 -25.51 6.07
N ALA A 51 -2.85 -26.37 6.22
CA ALA A 51 -3.83 -26.62 5.17
C ALA A 51 -4.64 -25.36 4.82
N ALA A 52 -5.11 -24.61 5.83
CA ALA A 52 -5.84 -23.36 5.62
C ALA A 52 -4.96 -22.30 4.94
N LEU A 53 -3.70 -22.18 5.35
CA LEU A 53 -2.71 -21.27 4.75
C LEU A 53 -2.33 -21.66 3.32
N THR A 54 -2.25 -22.95 3.03
CA THR A 54 -1.99 -23.45 1.68
C THR A 54 -3.15 -23.12 0.76
N ALA A 55 -4.39 -23.36 1.21
CA ALA A 55 -5.59 -23.00 0.46
C ALA A 55 -5.70 -21.47 0.27
N TYR A 56 -5.40 -20.69 1.33
CA TYR A 56 -5.30 -19.24 1.24
C TYR A 56 -4.27 -18.83 0.20
N SER A 57 -3.05 -19.35 0.26
CA SER A 57 -1.99 -19.02 -0.69
C SER A 57 -2.37 -19.40 -2.13
N ALA A 58 -2.93 -20.59 -2.34
CA ALA A 58 -3.39 -21.10 -3.63
C ALA A 58 -4.51 -20.25 -4.25
N ALA A 59 -5.44 -19.74 -3.44
CA ALA A 59 -6.47 -18.80 -3.90
C ALA A 59 -5.88 -17.45 -4.37
N HIS A 60 -4.62 -17.19 -4.04
CA HIS A 60 -3.94 -15.92 -4.29
C HIS A 60 -2.64 -16.07 -5.12
N THR A 61 -2.36 -17.24 -5.70
CA THR A 61 -1.17 -17.51 -6.55
C THR A 61 -1.15 -16.74 -7.88
N GLY A 62 -2.23 -16.04 -8.23
CA GLY A 62 -2.24 -15.05 -9.32
C GLY A 62 -1.80 -13.64 -8.93
N GLN A 63 -1.50 -13.38 -7.65
CA GLN A 63 -1.26 -12.04 -7.10
C GLN A 63 -0.21 -11.99 -5.97
N LEU A 64 0.54 -13.07 -5.73
CA LEU A 64 1.52 -13.12 -4.64
C LEU A 64 2.85 -13.72 -5.11
N SER A 65 3.65 -12.90 -5.78
CA SER A 65 5.10 -12.85 -5.53
C SER A 65 5.68 -11.60 -6.17
N GLY A 66 6.39 -10.78 -5.39
CA GLY A 66 7.57 -10.02 -5.81
C GLY A 66 7.52 -9.00 -6.98
N GLU A 67 6.49 -8.91 -7.82
CA GLU A 67 6.50 -8.07 -9.03
C GLU A 67 6.11 -6.60 -8.79
N ALA A 68 6.03 -6.17 -7.53
CA ALA A 68 5.99 -4.74 -7.17
C ALA A 68 7.37 -4.17 -6.76
N GLN A 69 8.44 -4.95 -6.83
CA GLN A 69 9.82 -4.48 -6.61
C GLN A 69 10.69 -4.51 -7.87
N GLY A 70 10.14 -4.97 -9.00
CA GLY A 70 10.71 -4.77 -10.33
C GLY A 70 10.10 -3.54 -11.00
N ALA A 71 10.78 -2.39 -10.88
CA ALA A 71 10.54 -1.19 -11.67
C ALA A 71 9.15 -0.53 -11.59
N THR A 72 8.50 -0.48 -10.42
CA THR A 72 7.39 0.47 -10.23
C THR A 72 7.98 1.87 -10.11
N VAL A 73 7.94 2.65 -11.19
CA VAL A 73 8.00 4.12 -11.08
C VAL A 73 6.82 4.50 -10.18
N THR A 74 7.08 4.70 -8.89
CA THR A 74 6.03 5.05 -7.93
C THR A 74 5.38 6.36 -8.39
N VAL A 75 4.10 6.57 -8.09
CA VAL A 75 3.42 7.86 -8.35
C VAL A 75 4.25 9.03 -7.84
N ALA A 76 4.95 8.85 -6.71
CA ALA A 76 5.89 9.84 -6.19
C ALA A 76 7.06 10.12 -7.15
N GLN A 77 7.70 9.09 -7.71
CA GLN A 77 8.78 9.25 -8.68
C GLN A 77 8.27 9.90 -9.98
N ALA A 78 7.13 9.45 -10.52
CA ALA A 78 6.56 10.04 -11.72
C ALA A 78 6.17 11.52 -11.52
N LEU A 79 5.67 11.89 -10.33
CA LEU A 79 5.40 13.29 -9.97
C LEU A 79 6.69 14.11 -9.81
N LEU A 80 7.77 13.51 -9.29
CA LEU A 80 9.09 14.16 -9.23
C LEU A 80 9.64 14.43 -10.63
N ASP A 81 9.56 13.44 -11.53
CA ASP A 81 10.03 13.55 -12.91
C ASP A 81 9.23 14.59 -13.70
N PHE A 82 7.90 14.61 -13.52
CA PHE A 82 7.03 15.66 -14.03
C PHE A 82 7.45 17.06 -13.56
N ARG A 83 7.63 17.26 -12.25
CA ARG A 83 8.04 18.56 -11.70
C ARG A 83 9.42 18.98 -12.21
N ALA A 84 10.35 18.03 -12.30
CA ALA A 84 11.69 18.26 -12.80
C ALA A 84 11.67 18.66 -14.29
N TYR A 85 10.86 18.00 -15.10
CA TYR A 85 10.65 18.33 -16.51
C TYR A 85 10.10 19.75 -16.67
N VAL A 86 8.98 20.07 -16.00
CA VAL A 86 8.35 21.41 -16.09
C VAL A 86 9.33 22.50 -15.67
N LYS A 87 10.05 22.32 -14.56
CA LYS A 87 11.06 23.27 -14.07
C LYS A 87 12.22 23.46 -15.05
N ARG A 88 12.65 22.38 -15.72
CA ARG A 88 13.74 22.44 -16.70
C ARG A 88 13.31 23.16 -17.97
N VAL A 89 12.10 22.86 -18.48
CA VAL A 89 11.54 23.54 -19.66
C VAL A 89 11.34 25.03 -19.40
N GLU A 90 10.79 25.38 -18.24
CA GLU A 90 10.66 26.77 -17.81
C GLU A 90 12.01 27.49 -17.85
N ARG A 91 13.01 26.98 -17.12
CA ARG A 91 14.32 27.62 -16.99
C ARG A 91 15.08 27.72 -18.31
N ARG A 92 15.00 26.71 -19.17
CA ARG A 92 15.81 26.63 -20.39
C ARG A 92 15.14 27.21 -21.63
N HIS A 93 13.81 27.24 -21.66
CA HIS A 93 13.06 27.58 -22.88
C HIS A 93 12.01 28.67 -22.66
N VAL A 94 11.42 28.79 -21.47
CA VAL A 94 10.37 29.81 -21.22
C VAL A 94 10.98 31.13 -20.75
N THR A 95 11.69 31.12 -19.61
CA THR A 95 12.27 32.34 -19.02
C THR A 95 13.23 33.09 -19.95
N PRO A 96 14.07 32.41 -20.77
CA PRO A 96 14.95 33.12 -21.71
C PRO A 96 14.25 33.69 -22.94
N THR A 97 13.03 33.23 -23.24
CA THR A 97 12.34 33.51 -24.51
C THR A 97 11.18 34.50 -24.33
N TYR A 98 10.56 34.50 -23.15
CA TYR A 98 9.33 35.25 -22.88
C TYR A 98 9.47 36.12 -21.63
N ASP A 99 8.97 37.35 -21.72
CA ASP A 99 8.88 38.25 -20.58
C ASP A 99 7.86 37.74 -19.55
N GLU A 100 8.14 37.98 -18.26
CA GLU A 100 7.42 37.44 -17.09
C GLU A 100 5.90 37.70 -17.13
N PHE A 101 5.47 38.80 -17.77
CA PHE A 101 4.06 39.22 -17.88
C PHE A 101 3.49 39.08 -19.31
N SER A 102 4.17 38.37 -20.19
CA SER A 102 3.72 38.18 -21.57
C SER A 102 2.47 37.31 -21.65
N ALA A 103 1.63 37.56 -22.66
CA ALA A 103 0.48 36.73 -22.99
C ALA A 103 0.88 35.28 -23.29
N ASP A 104 2.11 35.04 -23.76
CA ASP A 104 2.65 33.72 -24.00
C ASP A 104 2.91 32.93 -22.71
N ILE A 105 3.42 33.57 -21.66
CA ILE A 105 3.54 32.92 -20.35
C ILE A 105 2.16 32.57 -19.79
N ALA A 106 1.17 33.46 -19.93
CA ALA A 106 -0.20 33.18 -19.53
C ALA A 106 -0.83 32.03 -20.35
N ALA A 107 -0.46 31.88 -21.62
CA ALA A 107 -0.93 30.77 -22.44
C ALA A 107 -0.22 29.44 -22.14
N ILE A 108 1.04 29.47 -21.68
CA ILE A 108 1.80 28.27 -21.27
C ILE A 108 1.43 27.85 -19.83
N PHE A 109 1.20 28.82 -18.94
CA PHE A 109 0.86 28.61 -17.53
C PHE A 109 -0.38 29.43 -17.11
N PRO A 110 -1.59 29.06 -17.56
CA PRO A 110 -2.82 29.86 -17.37
C PRO A 110 -3.24 30.07 -15.91
N LYS A 111 -2.80 29.20 -14.99
CA LYS A 111 -3.03 29.36 -13.54
C LYS A 111 -1.73 29.55 -12.77
N GLY A 112 -0.66 29.91 -13.47
CA GLY A 112 0.70 29.95 -12.95
C GLY A 112 1.31 28.56 -12.76
N ARG A 113 2.64 28.52 -12.67
CA ARG A 113 3.41 27.27 -12.54
C ARG A 113 3.04 26.48 -11.29
N ALA A 114 2.85 27.17 -10.16
CA ALA A 114 2.52 26.52 -8.90
C ALA A 114 1.21 25.74 -9.00
N ALA A 115 0.23 26.23 -9.77
CA ALA A 115 -1.01 25.49 -10.02
C ALA A 115 -0.80 24.24 -10.88
N LEU A 116 0.18 24.24 -11.80
CA LEU A 116 0.55 23.05 -12.58
C LEU A 116 1.27 22.01 -11.70
N THR A 117 2.31 22.42 -10.97
CA THR A 117 3.17 21.48 -10.21
C THR A 117 2.57 21.02 -8.88
N ASN A 118 1.64 21.80 -8.33
CA ASN A 118 0.89 21.47 -7.10
C ASN A 118 -0.58 21.12 -7.40
N SER A 119 -0.93 20.83 -8.66
CA SER A 119 -2.25 20.30 -8.98
C SER A 119 -2.51 19.03 -8.18
N ILE A 120 -3.71 18.94 -7.60
CA ILE A 120 -4.19 17.71 -6.97
C ILE A 120 -4.16 16.58 -8.00
N GLN A 121 -3.90 15.36 -7.53
CA GLN A 121 -3.69 14.17 -8.36
C GLN A 121 -4.78 13.96 -9.43
N ALA A 122 -6.05 14.27 -9.10
CA ALA A 122 -7.18 14.17 -10.03
C ALA A 122 -7.16 15.16 -11.21
N ARG A 123 -6.30 16.19 -11.18
CA ARG A 123 -6.21 17.24 -12.20
C ARG A 123 -4.83 17.40 -12.81
N VAL A 124 -3.84 16.67 -12.31
CA VAL A 124 -2.43 16.82 -12.72
C VAL A 124 -2.23 16.41 -14.19
N LEU A 125 -2.94 15.38 -14.67
CA LEU A 125 -2.88 14.95 -16.07
C LEU A 125 -3.50 15.99 -16.99
N ASP A 126 -4.69 16.51 -16.67
CA ASP A 126 -5.32 17.55 -17.49
C ASP A 126 -4.46 18.81 -17.59
N ALA A 127 -3.91 19.24 -16.45
CA ALA A 127 -3.02 20.39 -16.40
C ALA A 127 -1.72 20.15 -17.19
N PHE A 128 -1.14 18.96 -17.09
CA PHE A 128 0.09 18.62 -17.83
C PHE A 128 -0.17 18.44 -19.32
N GLY A 129 -1.31 17.86 -19.71
CA GLY A 129 -1.73 17.76 -21.11
C GLY A 129 -1.92 19.13 -21.75
N ALA A 130 -2.58 20.06 -21.05
CA ALA A 130 -2.72 21.44 -21.52
C ALA A 130 -1.36 22.14 -21.69
N PHE A 131 -0.43 21.92 -20.77
CA PHE A 131 0.94 22.42 -20.90
C PHE A 131 1.64 21.87 -22.15
N LEU A 132 1.55 20.56 -22.41
CA LEU A 132 2.16 19.94 -23.61
C LEU A 132 1.52 20.44 -24.92
N ILE A 133 0.21 20.71 -24.93
CA ILE A 133 -0.46 21.35 -26.07
C ILE A 133 0.10 22.77 -26.30
N ALA A 134 0.31 23.54 -25.23
CA ALA A 134 0.88 24.88 -25.32
C ALA A 134 2.35 24.88 -25.80
N LEU A 135 3.12 23.83 -25.51
CA LEU A 135 4.46 23.64 -26.09
C LEU A 135 4.38 23.24 -27.57
N ALA A 136 3.44 22.36 -27.92
CA ALA A 136 3.26 21.86 -29.28
C ALA A 136 2.81 22.95 -30.26
N SER A 137 2.03 23.94 -29.80
CA SER A 137 1.63 25.10 -30.61
C SER A 137 2.76 26.10 -30.87
N ARG A 138 3.94 25.90 -30.24
CA ARG A 138 5.11 26.80 -30.34
C ARG A 138 6.38 26.05 -30.75
N PRO A 139 6.40 25.38 -31.91
CA PRO A 139 7.51 24.52 -32.33
C PRO A 139 8.84 25.26 -32.52
N ALA A 140 8.81 26.57 -32.77
CA ALA A 140 10.01 27.40 -32.89
C ALA A 140 10.70 27.67 -31.54
N ALA A 141 9.94 27.78 -30.46
CA ALA A 141 10.46 28.00 -29.11
C ALA A 141 10.77 26.68 -28.37
N PHE A 142 10.06 25.60 -28.73
CA PHE A 142 10.21 24.29 -28.09
C PHE A 142 10.62 23.21 -29.11
N PRO A 143 11.91 22.83 -29.14
CA PRO A 143 12.43 21.80 -30.03
C PRO A 143 11.67 20.48 -29.93
N ALA A 144 11.66 19.71 -31.02
CA ALA A 144 10.98 18.41 -31.09
C ALA A 144 11.41 17.46 -29.97
N ALA A 145 12.70 17.44 -29.60
CA ALA A 145 13.22 16.62 -28.51
C ALA A 145 12.59 16.95 -27.15
N VAL A 146 12.38 18.23 -26.84
CA VAL A 146 11.75 18.67 -25.59
C VAL A 146 10.29 18.21 -25.55
N ARG A 147 9.57 18.37 -26.68
CA ARG A 147 8.17 17.92 -26.78
C ARG A 147 8.03 16.41 -26.67
N ALA A 148 8.95 15.64 -27.28
CA ALA A 148 8.99 14.18 -27.19
C ALA A 148 9.24 13.70 -25.75
N GLU A 149 10.22 14.31 -25.06
CA GLU A 149 10.49 14.04 -23.65
C GLU A 149 9.25 14.33 -22.78
N GLY A 150 8.57 15.46 -23.01
CA GLY A 150 7.34 15.79 -22.29
C GLY A 150 6.23 14.77 -22.45
N GLN A 151 6.06 14.23 -23.66
CA GLN A 151 5.09 13.15 -23.94
C GLN A 151 5.46 11.85 -23.24
N GLU A 152 6.75 11.54 -23.12
CA GLU A 152 7.23 10.36 -22.39
C GLU A 152 6.95 10.50 -20.89
N VAL A 153 7.27 11.64 -20.29
CA VAL A 153 6.98 11.93 -18.87
C VAL A 153 5.47 11.90 -18.61
N TYR A 154 4.65 12.37 -19.55
CA TYR A 154 3.19 12.30 -19.46
C TYR A 154 2.67 10.86 -19.47
N ARG A 155 3.18 10.00 -20.37
CA ARG A 155 2.83 8.58 -20.39
C ARG A 155 3.21 7.90 -19.08
N ASN A 156 4.43 8.15 -18.58
CA ASN A 156 4.91 7.55 -17.34
C ASN A 156 4.06 7.96 -16.14
N LEU A 157 3.67 9.25 -16.06
CA LEU A 157 2.76 9.74 -15.02
C LEU A 157 1.35 9.14 -15.15
N LYS A 158 0.80 9.07 -16.36
CA LYS A 158 -0.50 8.47 -16.61
C LYS A 158 -0.52 7.00 -16.19
N THR A 159 0.47 6.22 -16.61
CA THR A 159 0.61 4.80 -16.24
C THR A 159 0.76 4.64 -14.72
N ALA A 160 1.57 5.46 -14.06
CA ALA A 160 1.71 5.39 -12.60
C ALA A 160 0.40 5.69 -11.86
N LEU A 161 -0.39 6.65 -12.35
CA LEU A 161 -1.70 6.99 -11.78
C LEU A 161 -2.74 5.90 -12.04
N GLU A 162 -2.80 5.34 -13.25
CA GLU A 162 -3.69 4.22 -13.58
C GLU A 162 -3.37 2.97 -12.73
N LEU A 163 -2.08 2.69 -12.50
CA LEU A 163 -1.67 1.60 -11.60
C LEU A 163 -2.08 1.87 -10.14
N ALA A 164 -1.98 3.10 -9.68
CA ALA A 164 -2.41 3.48 -8.33
C ALA A 164 -3.93 3.44 -8.17
N ASP A 165 -4.69 3.86 -9.17
CA ASP A 165 -6.15 3.79 -9.19
C ASP A 165 -6.62 2.34 -9.28
N ALA A 166 -5.94 1.49 -10.07
CA ALA A 166 -6.21 0.05 -10.10
C ALA A 166 -5.89 -0.62 -8.76
N ALA A 167 -4.77 -0.26 -8.11
CA ALA A 167 -4.44 -0.73 -6.76
C ALA A 167 -5.47 -0.27 -5.72
N HIS A 168 -5.97 0.96 -5.82
CA HIS A 168 -7.02 1.48 -4.95
C HIS A 168 -8.38 0.81 -5.21
N ALA A 169 -8.77 0.61 -6.46
CA ALA A 169 -9.98 -0.12 -6.84
C ALA A 169 -9.92 -1.55 -6.27
N THR A 170 -8.81 -2.25 -6.46
CA THR A 170 -8.55 -3.58 -5.91
C THR A 170 -8.62 -3.58 -4.38
N SER A 171 -8.09 -2.55 -3.71
CA SER A 171 -8.21 -2.40 -2.25
C SER A 171 -9.64 -2.14 -1.75
N SER A 172 -10.48 -1.49 -2.57
CA SER A 172 -11.87 -1.18 -2.22
C SER A 172 -12.79 -2.40 -2.38
N THR A 173 -12.48 -3.28 -3.34
CA THR A 173 -13.18 -4.55 -3.56
C THR A 173 -12.85 -5.59 -2.49
N HIS A 174 -11.69 -5.50 -1.83
CA HIS A 174 -11.30 -6.42 -0.75
C HIS A 174 -12.01 -6.21 0.60
N ARG A 175 -12.98 -5.29 0.69
CA ARG A 175 -13.84 -5.19 1.89
C ARG A 175 -14.96 -6.24 1.93
N THR A 176 -15.04 -7.12 0.93
CA THR A 176 -16.07 -8.17 0.81
C THR A 176 -15.55 -9.60 0.65
N ASP A 177 -14.24 -9.83 0.54
CA ASP A 177 -13.72 -11.20 0.32
C ASP A 177 -13.48 -11.93 1.64
N LEU A 178 -14.56 -12.26 2.35
CA LEU A 178 -14.56 -13.35 3.33
C LEU A 178 -14.47 -14.74 2.66
N HIS A 179 -14.49 -14.81 1.32
CA HIS A 179 -14.67 -16.05 0.56
C HIS A 179 -13.38 -16.73 0.03
N ASP A 180 -12.19 -16.12 0.18
CA ASP A 180 -10.93 -16.65 -0.40
C ASP A 180 -10.08 -17.46 0.60
N GLY A 181 -10.69 -18.22 1.51
CA GLY A 181 -9.96 -18.99 2.54
C GLY A 181 -9.40 -18.16 3.70
N ARG A 182 -9.55 -16.82 3.68
CA ARG A 182 -9.19 -15.93 4.80
C ARG A 182 -9.99 -16.26 6.06
N GLU A 183 -11.29 -16.51 5.94
CA GLU A 183 -12.13 -16.88 7.09
C GLU A 183 -11.68 -18.20 7.72
N ALA A 184 -11.40 -19.22 6.89
CA ALA A 184 -10.88 -20.50 7.36
C ALA A 184 -9.55 -20.32 8.11
N THR A 185 -8.64 -19.49 7.57
CA THR A 185 -7.37 -19.15 8.23
C THR A 185 -7.61 -18.42 9.55
N CYS A 186 -8.51 -17.42 9.59
CA CYS A 186 -8.88 -16.71 10.82
C CYS A 186 -9.48 -17.64 11.88
N ARG A 187 -10.28 -18.64 11.48
CA ARG A 187 -10.82 -19.65 12.39
C ARG A 187 -9.72 -20.51 12.99
N GLN A 188 -8.74 -20.95 12.19
CA GLN A 188 -7.61 -21.73 12.70
C GLN A 188 -6.67 -20.90 13.59
N LEU A 189 -6.43 -19.64 13.25
CA LEU A 189 -5.68 -18.71 14.12
C LEU A 189 -6.38 -18.49 15.46
N PHE A 190 -7.71 -18.37 15.47
CA PHE A 190 -8.47 -18.22 16.70
C PHE A 190 -8.47 -19.50 17.54
N ARG A 191 -8.57 -20.67 16.90
CA ARG A 191 -8.39 -21.97 17.57
C ARG A 191 -7.00 -22.06 18.19
N ALA A 192 -5.95 -21.69 17.46
CA ALA A 192 -4.59 -21.64 17.96
C ALA A 192 -4.45 -20.75 19.19
N TYR A 193 -5.02 -19.54 19.11
CA TYR A 193 -5.03 -18.58 20.21
C TYR A 193 -5.73 -19.14 21.45
N ALA A 194 -6.90 -19.74 21.31
CA ALA A 194 -7.64 -20.35 22.41
C ALA A 194 -6.87 -21.53 23.04
N THR A 195 -6.28 -22.40 22.22
CA THR A 195 -5.46 -23.54 22.69
C THR A 195 -4.21 -23.07 23.42
N LEU A 196 -3.52 -22.05 22.91
CA LEU A 196 -2.34 -21.48 23.55
C LEU A 196 -2.70 -20.78 24.87
N LEU A 197 -3.82 -20.06 24.94
CA LEU A 197 -4.31 -19.48 26.19
C LEU A 197 -4.67 -20.54 27.22
N LEU A 198 -5.28 -21.65 26.81
CA LEU A 198 -5.53 -22.78 27.71
C LEU A 198 -4.22 -23.42 28.19
N THR A 199 -3.24 -23.55 27.29
CA THR A 199 -1.94 -24.16 27.61
C THR A 199 -1.11 -23.28 28.54
N HIS A 200 -1.12 -21.97 28.33
CA HIS A 200 -0.36 -20.99 29.10
C HIS A 200 -1.27 -20.17 30.01
N TYR A 201 -2.32 -20.77 30.59
CA TYR A 201 -3.33 -20.02 31.37
C TYR A 201 -2.74 -19.30 32.59
N GLU A 202 -1.66 -19.82 33.16
CA GLU A 202 -0.92 -19.19 34.28
C GLU A 202 -0.10 -17.98 33.82
N TYR A 203 0.38 -18.00 32.58
CA TYR A 203 1.21 -16.95 31.98
C TYR A 203 0.72 -16.59 30.56
N PRO A 204 -0.51 -16.03 30.42
CA PRO A 204 -1.15 -15.86 29.12
C PRO A 204 -0.42 -14.86 28.22
N THR A 205 0.44 -14.01 28.79
CA THR A 205 1.31 -13.10 28.02
C THR A 205 2.30 -13.85 27.13
N ARG A 206 2.66 -15.11 27.44
CA ARG A 206 3.51 -15.95 26.59
C ARG A 206 2.88 -16.23 25.22
N VAL A 207 1.55 -16.23 25.14
CA VAL A 207 0.82 -16.44 23.88
C VAL A 207 1.15 -15.36 22.86
N ALA A 208 1.48 -14.13 23.29
CA ALA A 208 1.84 -13.04 22.39
C ALA A 208 3.07 -13.36 21.53
N GLY A 209 4.00 -14.21 22.00
CA GLY A 209 5.18 -14.62 21.23
C GLY A 209 4.86 -15.50 20.01
N TYR A 210 3.64 -16.04 19.93
CA TYR A 210 3.21 -16.88 18.82
C TYR A 210 2.54 -16.09 17.69
N PHE A 211 2.23 -14.80 17.86
CA PHE A 211 1.51 -14.01 16.88
C PHE A 211 2.24 -12.69 16.58
N ASP A 212 2.68 -12.47 15.34
CA ASP A 212 3.22 -11.18 14.92
C ASP A 212 2.11 -10.18 14.58
N LEU A 213 1.56 -9.54 15.61
CA LEU A 213 0.55 -8.49 15.47
C LEU A 213 1.17 -7.10 15.24
N SER A 214 2.48 -6.97 14.99
CA SER A 214 3.16 -5.67 14.86
C SER A 214 2.62 -4.81 13.71
N ARG A 215 2.13 -5.46 12.65
CA ARG A 215 1.54 -4.83 11.47
C ARG A 215 0.02 -4.67 11.55
N ALA A 216 -0.61 -5.33 12.53
CA ALA A 216 -2.03 -5.19 12.76
C ALA A 216 -2.28 -3.82 13.38
N LEU A 217 -2.68 -2.85 12.55
CA LEU A 217 -3.19 -1.58 13.04
C LEU A 217 -4.44 -1.88 13.86
N ILE A 218 -4.27 -2.02 15.18
CA ILE A 218 -5.38 -1.97 16.11
C ILE A 218 -5.93 -0.58 15.95
N SER A 219 -7.08 -0.44 15.28
CA SER A 219 -7.84 0.80 15.25
C SER A 219 -8.34 1.07 16.67
N LYS A 220 -7.46 1.56 17.54
CA LYS A 220 -7.86 2.21 18.78
C LYS A 220 -7.95 3.69 18.48
N SER A 221 -9.22 4.13 18.46
CA SER A 221 -9.63 5.44 18.96
C SER A 221 -8.60 6.00 19.94
N GLY A 222 -8.20 7.24 19.70
CA GLY A 222 -6.99 7.85 20.24
C GLY A 222 -6.73 7.54 21.70
N LYS A 223 -5.59 6.92 21.97
CA LYS A 223 -4.81 7.12 23.19
C LYS A 223 -3.38 6.66 22.91
N LYS A 224 -2.44 7.54 23.26
CA LYS A 224 -0.98 7.43 23.10
C LYS A 224 -0.49 6.00 23.35
N ALA A 225 0.38 5.53 22.45
CA ALA A 225 1.20 4.35 22.68
C ALA A 225 1.97 4.51 24.00
N PRO A 226 1.96 3.52 24.92
CA PRO A 226 2.89 3.51 26.03
C PRO A 226 4.29 3.24 25.51
N ALA A 227 5.26 3.93 26.11
CA ALA A 227 6.67 3.84 25.78
C ALA A 227 7.21 2.41 26.03
N ALA A 228 8.01 1.96 25.06
CA ALA A 228 8.96 0.85 25.07
C ALA A 228 9.07 0.00 26.36
N LEU A 229 8.70 -1.28 26.26
CA LEU A 229 9.26 -2.33 27.11
C LEU A 229 10.66 -2.66 26.58
N GLN A 230 11.69 -2.16 27.27
CA GLN A 230 13.04 -2.68 27.13
C GLN A 230 13.12 -4.07 27.78
N PRO A 231 13.97 -4.97 27.26
CA PRO A 231 14.17 -6.29 27.85
C PRO A 231 14.85 -6.15 29.21
N GLN A 232 14.26 -6.74 30.26
CA GLN A 232 14.99 -6.98 31.50
C GLN A 232 15.82 -8.25 31.37
N ALA A 233 17.08 -8.14 31.80
CA ALA A 233 18.07 -9.20 31.94
C ALA A 233 17.71 -10.17 33.08
#